data_AF-A0A5R2N492-F1
#
_entry.id   AF-A0A5R2N492-F1
#
_cell.length_a   1.000
_cell.length_b   1.000
_cell.length_c   1.000
_cell.angle_alpha   90.00
_cell.angle_beta   90.00
_cell.angle_gamma   90.00
#
_symmetry.space_group_name_H-M   'P 1'
#
loop_
_entity.id
_entity.type
_entity.pdbx_description
1 polymer ?
#
loop_
_entity_poly.entity_id
_entity_poly.type
_entity_poly.pdbx_seq_one_letter_code
_entity_poly.pdbx_strand_id
1 'polypeptide(L)' 'GKQVAEGNVSEKVKTQKKIMRDVLAGENGRQKVGDWLPRWMTFPVASYTDRGGFRTVDQWSKVQSLFVSE' A
#
# COMPACT_ATOMS: atom_id res chain seq x y z
N GLY A 1 -2.76 -10.40 -7.54
CA GLY A 1 -2.79 -9.64 -6.27
C GLY A 1 -4.05 -9.92 -5.49
N LYS A 2 -5.20 -9.39 -5.93
CA LYS A 2 -6.49 -9.45 -5.22
C LYS A 2 -6.94 -10.86 -4.80
N GLN A 3 -6.97 -11.82 -5.73
CA GLN A 3 -7.36 -13.20 -5.44
C GLN A 3 -6.51 -13.87 -4.35
N VAL A 4 -5.19 -13.63 -4.36
CA VAL A 4 -4.28 -14.17 -3.32
C VAL A 4 -4.55 -13.49 -1.98
N ALA A 5 -4.80 -12.18 -1.97
CA ALA A 5 -5.14 -11.46 -0.75
C ALA A 5 -6.46 -11.95 -0.14
N GLU A 6 -7.49 -12.13 -0.97
CA GLU A 6 -8.81 -12.64 -0.54
C GLU A 6 -8.70 -14.07 0.02
N GLY A 7 -7.98 -14.96 -0.66
CA GLY A 7 -7.78 -16.33 -0.20
C GLY A 7 -6.97 -16.46 1.10
N ASN A 8 -6.25 -15.41 1.51
CA ASN A 8 -5.43 -15.40 2.73
C ASN A 8 -6.01 -14.48 3.82
N VAL A 9 -7.25 -14.00 3.70
CA VAL A 9 -7.82 -13.04 4.65
C VAL A 9 -7.93 -13.62 6.07
N SER A 10 -8.22 -14.91 6.20
CA SER A 10 -8.35 -15.64 7.48
C SER A 10 -7.04 -16.26 7.97
N GLU A 11 -5.96 -16.15 7.21
CA GLU A 11 -4.66 -16.71 7.58
C GLU A 11 -4.01 -15.93 8.72
N LYS A 12 -3.04 -16.58 9.39
CA LYS A 12 -2.26 -15.92 10.44
C LYS A 12 -1.52 -14.72 9.87
N VAL A 13 -1.49 -13.62 10.62
CA VAL A 13 -0.76 -12.38 10.24
C VAL A 13 0.71 -12.67 9.89
N LYS A 14 1.35 -13.65 10.54
CA LYS A 14 2.72 -14.07 10.19
C LYS A 14 2.82 -14.60 8.76
N THR A 15 1.84 -15.38 8.31
CA THR A 15 1.73 -15.90 6.94
C THR A 15 1.52 -14.76 5.95
N GLN A 16 0.58 -13.86 6.23
CA GLN A 16 0.33 -12.68 5.38
C GLN A 16 1.58 -11.80 5.21
N LYS A 17 2.31 -11.53 6.31
CA LYS A 17 3.59 -10.78 6.27
C LYS A 17 4.68 -11.51 5.50
N LYS A 18 4.69 -12.85 5.51
CA LYS A 18 5.62 -13.63 4.69
C LYS A 18 5.29 -13.44 3.22
N ILE A 19 4.03 -13.64 2.82
CA ILE A 19 3.58 -13.46 1.43
C ILE A 19 3.99 -12.08 0.90
N MET A 20 3.77 -11.02 1.69
CA MET A 20 4.19 -9.66 1.30
C MET A 20 5.70 -9.56 1.06
N ARG A 21 6.53 -10.11 1.96
CA ARG A 21 8.00 -10.09 1.82
C ARG A 21 8.47 -10.88 0.61
N ASP A 22 7.95 -12.09 0.42
CA ASP A 22 8.31 -12.96 -0.70
C ASP A 22 8.01 -12.27 -2.05
N VAL A 23 6.90 -11.52 -2.15
CA VAL A 23 6.55 -10.73 -3.34
C VAL A 23 7.54 -9.59 -3.56
N LEU A 24 7.87 -8.82 -2.51
CA LEU A 24 8.80 -7.70 -2.63
C LEU A 24 10.22 -8.17 -2.98
N ALA A 25 10.66 -9.28 -2.41
CA ALA A 25 11.97 -9.85 -2.65
C ALA A 25 12.10 -10.56 -4.01
N GLY A 26 11.00 -10.89 -4.68
CA GLY A 26 11.03 -11.70 -5.90
C GLY A 26 11.28 -13.19 -5.64
N GLU A 27 10.84 -13.71 -4.51
CA GLU A 27 11.00 -15.13 -4.17
C GLU A 27 9.98 -16.00 -4.90
N ASN A 28 10.28 -17.30 -5.01
CA ASN A 28 9.44 -18.32 -5.67
C ASN A 28 9.27 -18.08 -7.19
N GLY A 29 10.35 -17.69 -7.87
CA GLY A 29 10.37 -17.46 -9.32
C GLY A 29 9.68 -16.17 -9.77
N ARG A 30 9.45 -15.23 -8.85
CA ARG A 30 8.83 -13.93 -9.13
C ARG A 30 9.90 -12.87 -9.44
N GLN A 31 9.53 -11.83 -10.17
CA GLN A 31 10.40 -10.67 -10.33
C GLN A 31 10.41 -9.84 -9.05
N LYS A 32 11.61 -9.40 -8.61
CA LYS A 32 11.77 -8.49 -7.46
C LYS A 32 11.12 -7.13 -7.76
N VAL A 33 10.43 -6.56 -6.77
CA VAL A 33 9.84 -5.22 -6.86
C VAL A 33 10.72 -4.23 -6.11
N GLY A 34 11.61 -3.55 -6.82
CA GLY A 34 12.61 -2.64 -6.24
C GLY A 34 12.03 -1.30 -5.75
N ASP A 35 11.10 -0.73 -6.50
CA ASP A 35 10.59 0.62 -6.27
C ASP A 35 9.25 0.63 -5.51
N TRP A 36 8.94 -0.45 -4.81
CA TRP A 36 7.70 -0.51 -4.05
C TRP A 36 7.79 0.41 -2.84
N LEU A 37 6.90 1.40 -2.81
CA LEU A 37 6.64 2.21 -1.64
C LEU A 37 5.24 1.91 -1.11
N PRO A 38 5.06 1.79 0.21
CA PRO A 38 3.72 1.81 0.76
C PRO A 38 3.06 3.17 0.50
N ARG A 39 1.74 3.21 0.31
CA ARG A 39 0.97 4.43 0.00
C ARG A 39 1.20 5.58 0.98
N TRP A 40 1.47 5.28 2.23
CA TRP A 40 1.75 6.30 3.25
C TRP A 40 3.19 6.86 3.18
N MET A 41 4.06 6.30 2.35
CA MET A 41 5.40 6.83 2.02
C MET A 41 5.46 7.47 0.62
N THR A 42 4.43 7.33 -0.22
CA THR A 42 4.41 7.99 -1.53
C THR A 42 4.17 9.49 -1.39
N PHE A 43 4.49 10.26 -2.43
CA PHE A 43 4.12 11.67 -2.53
C PHE A 43 3.25 11.92 -3.77
N PRO A 44 2.06 12.53 -3.63
CA PRO A 44 1.41 12.87 -2.38
C PRO A 44 1.06 11.63 -1.55
N VAL A 45 0.97 11.81 -0.24
CA VAL A 45 0.74 10.70 0.69
C VAL A 45 -0.69 10.16 0.57
N ALA A 46 -0.87 8.85 0.68
CA ALA A 46 -2.16 8.19 0.54
C ALA A 46 -2.44 7.16 1.65
N SER A 47 -3.72 6.99 2.01
CA SER A 47 -4.19 5.97 2.95
C SER A 47 -4.49 4.64 2.26
N TYR A 48 -4.46 3.56 3.03
CA TYR A 48 -4.95 2.23 2.62
C TYR A 48 -6.41 1.98 3.00
N THR A 49 -6.98 2.79 3.88
CA THR A 49 -8.36 2.64 4.36
C THR A 49 -9.11 3.96 4.28
N ASP A 50 -10.41 3.87 4.02
CA ASP A 50 -11.31 5.02 3.93
C ASP A 50 -11.71 5.58 5.30
N ARG A 51 -11.35 4.89 6.39
CA ARG A 51 -11.64 5.31 7.76
C ARG A 51 -10.98 6.64 8.14
N GLY A 52 -9.95 7.06 7.41
CA GLY A 52 -9.15 8.25 7.74
C GLY A 52 -8.30 8.05 8.99
N GLY A 53 -7.87 9.16 9.61
CA GLY A 53 -7.05 9.16 10.83
C GLY A 53 -5.55 9.25 10.56
N PHE A 54 -5.15 9.36 9.30
CA PHE A 54 -3.77 9.65 8.94
C PHE A 54 -3.65 11.14 8.57
N ARG A 55 -3.32 11.95 9.58
CA ARG A 55 -3.38 13.43 9.54
C ARG A 55 -2.74 14.04 8.29
N THR A 56 -1.64 13.51 7.81
CA THR A 56 -0.96 14.05 6.62
C THR A 56 -1.78 13.87 5.34
N VAL A 57 -2.45 12.72 5.17
CA VAL A 57 -3.41 12.50 4.06
C VAL A 57 -4.58 13.46 4.21
N ASP A 58 -5.14 13.57 5.42
CA ASP A 58 -6.29 14.44 5.68
C ASP A 58 -5.99 15.92 5.39
N GLN A 59 -4.77 16.38 5.68
CA GLN A 59 -4.33 17.75 5.37
C GLN A 59 -4.05 17.93 3.87
N TRP A 60 -3.41 16.95 3.22
CA TRP A 60 -3.19 16.99 1.79
C TRP A 60 -4.50 17.11 1.01
N SER A 61 -5.52 16.31 1.36
CA SER A 61 -6.84 16.36 0.72
C SER A 61 -7.50 17.75 0.77
N LYS A 62 -7.22 18.57 1.79
CA LYS A 62 -7.76 19.94 1.91
C LYS A 62 -7.12 20.93 0.96
N VAL A 63 -5.84 20.72 0.62
CA VAL A 63 -5.06 21.66 -0.19
C VAL A 63 -4.83 21.16 -1.61
N GLN A 64 -5.07 19.87 -1.88
CA GLN A 64 -4.81 19.23 -3.17
C GLN A 64 -5.46 19.98 -4.34
N SER A 65 -6.67 20.51 -4.17
CA SER A 65 -7.36 21.28 -5.22
C SER A 65 -6.63 22.55 -5.66
N LEU A 66 -5.76 23.11 -4.81
CA LEU A 66 -4.93 24.27 -5.15
C LEU A 66 -3.75 23.90 -6.07
N PHE A 67 -3.42 22.61 -6.17
CA PHE A 67 -2.28 22.09 -6.94
C PHE A 67 -2.70 21.33 -8.19
N VAL A 68 -4.00 21.11 -8.41
CA VAL A 68 -4.50 20.60 -9.70
C VAL A 68 -4.44 21.77 -10.69
N SER A 69 -3.29 21.89 -11.36
CA SER A 69 -3.16 22.73 -12.56
C SER A 69 -3.94 22.05 -13.70
N GLU A 70 -4.62 22.84 -14.54
CA GLU A 70 -5.34 22.37 -15.74
C GLU A 70 -4.53 21.43 -16.64
#